data_AF-A0A1F5YXY1-F1
#
_entry.id   AF-A0A1F5YXY1-F1
#
_cell.length_a   1.000
_cell.length_b   1.000
_cell.length_c   1.000
_cell.angle_alpha   90.00
_cell.angle_beta   90.00
_cell.angle_gamma   90.00
#
_symmetry.space_group_name_H-M   'P 1'
#
loop_
_entity.id
_entity.type
_entity.pdbx_description
1 polymer ?
#
loop_
_entity_poly.entity_id
_entity_poly.type
_entity_poly.pdbx_seq_one_letter_code
_entity_poly.pdbx_strand_id
1 'polypeptide(L)'
;MNILVIFATYSGGTQIASATLAEALKAEGHSVTVKGPAETQTDELVKSDAVVLCTPTWDFEGKEGQPHEDYVGFMEKTKGASLEGMPFAVLALGDSSYTHFCGSAEVLEAYVTSVGGILKVPSLKIDGYFFSQEKHTGSIREWAKSFSGTLSSK
;
A
#
# COMPACT_ATOMS: atom_id res chain seq x y z
N MET A 1 -16.32 -1.03 6.10
CA MET A 1 -16.07 -0.74 4.65
C MET A 1 -15.41 -1.95 4.00
N ASN A 2 -15.48 -2.06 2.68
CA ASN A 2 -14.74 -3.01 1.87
C ASN A 2 -13.40 -2.39 1.47
N ILE A 3 -12.31 -2.88 2.06
CA ILE A 3 -10.95 -2.39 1.82
C ILE A 3 -10.19 -3.41 0.97
N LEU A 4 -9.62 -2.96 -0.15
CA LEU A 4 -8.74 -3.75 -0.97
C LEU A 4 -7.28 -3.44 -0.63
N VAL A 5 -6.57 -4.43 -0.09
CA VAL A 5 -5.12 -4.38 0.14
C VAL A 5 -4.43 -5.04 -1.06
N ILE A 6 -3.66 -4.24 -1.78
CA ILE A 6 -2.85 -4.72 -2.91
C ILE A 6 -1.42 -4.80 -2.41
N PHE A 7 -0.76 -5.95 -2.57
CA PHE A 7 0.63 -6.10 -2.15
C PHE A 7 1.46 -6.89 -3.15
N ALA A 8 2.73 -6.53 -3.28
CA ALA A 8 3.74 -7.34 -3.97
C ALA A 8 4.98 -7.47 -3.08
N THR A 9 5.80 -8.50 -3.30
CA THR A 9 6.94 -8.81 -2.43
C THR A 9 8.00 -9.61 -3.18
N TYR A 10 9.27 -9.34 -2.91
CA TYR A 10 10.38 -10.19 -3.38
C TYR A 10 10.82 -11.19 -2.30
N SER A 11 11.02 -10.71 -1.07
CA SER A 11 11.62 -11.47 0.05
C SER A 11 10.63 -11.77 1.19
N GLY A 12 9.33 -11.61 0.95
CA GLY A 12 8.27 -11.93 1.92
C GLY A 12 7.96 -10.85 2.97
N GLY A 13 8.82 -9.84 3.18
CA GLY A 13 8.58 -8.79 4.18
C GLY A 13 7.26 -8.05 3.98
N THR A 14 6.99 -7.62 2.74
CA THR A 14 5.75 -6.89 2.40
C THR A 14 4.52 -7.78 2.53
N GLN A 15 4.65 -9.08 2.30
CA GLN A 15 3.55 -10.04 2.49
C GLN A 15 3.17 -10.10 3.97
N ILE A 16 4.13 -10.26 4.88
CA ILE A 16 3.86 -10.30 6.33
C ILE A 16 3.30 -8.95 6.81
N ALA A 17 3.87 -7.84 6.33
CA ALA A 17 3.36 -6.51 6.64
C ALA A 17 1.91 -6.30 6.18
N SER A 18 1.59 -6.71 4.95
CA SER A 18 0.22 -6.60 4.40
C SER A 18 -0.78 -7.51 5.12
N ALA A 19 -0.35 -8.71 5.55
CA ALA A 19 -1.18 -9.61 6.36
C ALA A 19 -1.47 -8.99 7.73
N THR A 20 -0.45 -8.44 8.39
CA THR A 20 -0.58 -7.72 9.66
C THR A 20 -1.54 -6.53 9.53
N LEU A 21 -1.39 -5.75 8.46
CA LEU A 21 -2.29 -4.64 8.15
C LEU A 21 -3.73 -5.12 7.95
N ALA A 22 -3.93 -6.19 7.19
CA ALA A 22 -5.26 -6.73 6.91
C ALA A 22 -5.94 -7.24 8.19
N GLU A 23 -5.22 -7.92 9.07
CA GLU A 23 -5.72 -8.33 10.39
C GLU A 23 -6.11 -7.12 11.25
N ALA A 24 -5.27 -6.08 11.28
CA ALA A 24 -5.55 -4.86 12.02
C ALA A 24 -6.83 -4.16 11.50
N LEU A 25 -6.98 -4.01 10.19
CA LEU A 25 -8.17 -3.39 9.59
C LEU A 25 -9.44 -4.22 9.80
N LYS A 26 -9.34 -5.56 9.79
CA LYS A 26 -10.45 -6.46 10.14
C LYS A 26 -10.86 -6.30 11.60
N ALA A 27 -9.90 -6.14 12.52
CA ALA A 27 -10.17 -5.89 13.93
C ALA A 27 -10.90 -4.55 14.17
N GLU A 28 -10.72 -3.57 13.27
CA GLU A 28 -11.46 -2.30 13.27
C GLU A 28 -12.85 -2.40 12.60
N GLY A 29 -13.30 -3.60 12.22
CA GLY A 29 -14.65 -3.85 11.69
C GLY A 29 -14.79 -3.73 10.17
N HIS A 30 -13.69 -3.72 9.41
CA HIS A 30 -13.72 -3.67 7.95
C HIS A 30 -13.69 -5.06 7.32
N SER A 31 -14.29 -5.18 6.13
CA SER A 31 -14.12 -6.32 5.24
C SER A 31 -12.86 -6.09 4.41
N VAL A 32 -11.87 -6.99 4.47
CA VAL A 32 -10.57 -6.79 3.81
C VAL A 32 -10.26 -7.93 2.85
N THR A 33 -10.04 -7.57 1.60
CA THR A 33 -9.54 -8.46 0.53
C THR A 33 -8.07 -8.15 0.27
N VAL A 34 -7.24 -9.19 0.16
CA VAL A 34 -5.80 -9.04 -0.08
C VAL A 34 -5.46 -9.70 -1.42
N LYS A 35 -4.83 -8.97 -2.36
CA LYS A 35 -4.48 -9.46 -3.71
C LYS A 35 -3.13 -8.93 -4.19
N GLY A 36 -2.56 -9.61 -5.19
CA GLY A 36 -1.41 -9.10 -5.94
C GLY A 36 -1.81 -8.03 -6.97
N PRO A 37 -0.87 -7.16 -7.43
CA PRO A 37 -1.17 -6.15 -8.45
C PRO A 37 -1.56 -6.75 -9.80
N ALA A 38 -0.91 -7.84 -10.20
CA ALA A 38 -1.20 -8.55 -11.45
C ALA A 38 -2.64 -9.10 -11.49
N GLU A 39 -3.12 -9.64 -10.36
CA GLU A 39 -4.44 -10.26 -10.22
C GLU A 39 -5.59 -9.28 -10.03
N THR A 40 -5.30 -8.07 -9.55
CA THR A 40 -6.31 -7.04 -9.27
C THR A 40 -6.90 -6.48 -10.57
N GLN A 41 -8.21 -6.54 -10.74
CA GLN A 41 -8.91 -5.95 -11.87
C GLN A 41 -9.40 -4.53 -11.57
N THR A 42 -9.54 -3.70 -12.61
CA THR A 42 -10.02 -2.32 -12.48
C THR A 42 -11.39 -2.23 -11.79
N ASP A 43 -12.29 -3.16 -12.11
CA ASP A 43 -13.62 -3.22 -11.49
C ASP A 43 -13.57 -3.49 -9.98
N GLU A 44 -12.55 -4.18 -9.48
CA GLU A 44 -12.38 -4.44 -8.05
C GLU A 44 -11.96 -3.17 -7.31
N LEU A 45 -11.13 -2.32 -7.93
CA LEU A 45 -10.78 -1.00 -7.40
C LEU A 45 -12.02 -0.13 -7.26
N VAL A 46 -12.80 0.01 -8.34
CA VAL A 46 -13.98 0.89 -8.39
C VAL A 46 -15.07 0.46 -7.39
N LYS A 47 -15.17 -0.84 -7.10
CA LYS A 47 -16.15 -1.38 -6.13
C LYS A 47 -15.67 -1.34 -4.67
N SER A 48 -14.41 -1.00 -4.43
CA SER A 48 -13.87 -0.90 -3.08
C SER A 48 -14.22 0.45 -2.46
N ASP A 49 -14.43 0.47 -1.14
CA ASP A 49 -14.64 1.71 -0.40
C ASP A 49 -13.31 2.42 -0.11
N ALA A 50 -12.20 1.67 -0.06
CA ALA A 50 -10.85 2.17 0.14
C ALA A 50 -9.80 1.18 -0.38
N VAL A 51 -8.61 1.67 -0.71
CA VAL A 51 -7.49 0.86 -1.22
C VAL A 51 -6.22 1.13 -0.43
N VAL A 52 -5.45 0.08 -0.11
CA VAL A 52 -4.11 0.21 0.47
C VAL A 52 -3.08 -0.46 -0.44
N LEU A 53 -2.06 0.28 -0.84
CA LEU A 53 -0.97 -0.22 -1.70
C LEU A 53 0.26 -0.53 -0.85
N CYS A 54 0.69 -1.78 -0.86
CA CYS A 54 1.82 -2.28 -0.07
C CYS A 54 2.95 -2.74 -1.01
N THR A 55 4.16 -2.24 -0.85
CA THR A 55 5.27 -2.57 -1.77
C THR A 55 6.63 -2.52 -1.08
N PRO A 56 7.61 -3.37 -1.46
CA PRO A 56 9.01 -3.09 -1.17
C PRO A 56 9.53 -1.96 -2.08
N THR A 57 10.68 -1.42 -1.72
CA THR A 57 11.43 -0.47 -2.54
C THR A 57 12.62 -1.18 -3.13
N TRP A 58 12.81 -1.05 -4.44
CA TRP A 58 13.88 -1.71 -5.18
C TRP A 58 14.47 -0.83 -6.27
N ASP A 59 15.61 -1.27 -6.80
CA ASP A 59 16.03 -0.88 -8.14
C ASP A 59 15.22 -1.68 -9.16
N PHE A 60 14.61 -0.97 -10.10
CA PHE A 60 13.94 -1.58 -11.25
C PHE A 60 14.37 -0.86 -12.51
N GLU A 61 14.88 -1.62 -13.49
CA GLU A 61 15.41 -1.12 -14.76
C GLU A 61 16.48 -0.01 -14.60
N GLY A 62 17.33 -0.11 -13.57
CA GLY A 62 18.42 0.83 -13.31
C GLY A 62 17.96 2.14 -12.67
N LYS A 63 16.74 2.16 -12.15
CA LYS A 63 16.18 3.27 -11.38
C LYS A 63 15.94 2.79 -9.95
N GLU A 64 16.62 3.40 -8.99
CA GLU A 64 16.36 3.16 -7.58
C GLU A 64 15.02 3.77 -7.12
N GLY A 65 14.54 3.31 -5.96
CA GLY A 65 13.34 3.87 -5.35
C GLY A 65 12.04 3.47 -6.06
N GLN A 66 12.02 2.39 -6.84
CA GLN A 66 10.82 1.93 -7.53
C GLN A 66 10.02 0.93 -6.69
N PRO A 67 8.69 0.85 -6.87
CA PRO A 67 7.89 -0.24 -6.32
C PRO A 67 8.27 -1.56 -7.01
N HIS A 68 7.80 -2.69 -6.46
CA HIS A 68 7.88 -3.98 -7.12
C HIS A 68 7.34 -3.94 -8.56
N GLU A 69 7.98 -4.65 -9.49
CA GLU A 69 7.70 -4.59 -10.93
C GLU A 69 6.23 -4.84 -11.32
N ASP A 70 5.54 -5.75 -10.63
CA ASP A 70 4.10 -5.98 -10.79
C ASP A 70 3.24 -4.72 -10.70
N TYR A 71 3.67 -3.69 -9.96
CA TYR A 71 2.96 -2.42 -9.90
C TYR A 71 3.00 -1.66 -11.22
N VAL A 72 4.01 -1.85 -12.08
CA VAL A 72 4.09 -1.19 -13.40
C VAL A 72 2.90 -1.61 -14.25
N GLY A 73 2.69 -2.92 -14.40
CA GLY A 73 1.55 -3.44 -15.16
C GLY A 73 0.21 -3.11 -14.53
N PHE A 74 0.12 -3.11 -13.20
CA PHE A 74 -1.07 -2.67 -12.48
C PHE A 74 -1.41 -1.20 -12.75
N MET A 75 -0.46 -0.27 -12.56
CA MET A 75 -0.68 1.16 -12.75
C MET A 75 -1.08 1.47 -14.19
N GLU A 76 -0.43 0.84 -15.18
CA GLU A 76 -0.78 1.01 -16.59
C GLU A 76 -2.19 0.49 -16.90
N LYS A 77 -2.58 -0.66 -16.34
CA LYS A 77 -3.90 -1.26 -16.50
C LYS A 77 -5.02 -0.39 -15.88
N THR A 78 -4.71 0.33 -14.80
CA THR A 78 -5.72 1.04 -13.99
C THR A 78 -5.68 2.56 -14.16
N LYS A 79 -4.74 3.12 -14.94
CA LYS A 79 -4.59 4.57 -15.15
C LYS A 79 -5.85 5.30 -15.65
N GLY A 80 -6.76 4.59 -16.32
CA GLY A 80 -8.02 5.14 -16.83
C GLY A 80 -9.20 4.98 -15.87
N ALA A 81 -9.01 4.34 -14.72
CA ALA A 81 -10.04 4.22 -13.71
C ALA A 81 -10.25 5.59 -13.05
N SER A 82 -11.46 6.14 -13.14
CA SER A 82 -11.79 7.32 -12.33
C SER A 82 -12.09 6.88 -10.91
N LEU A 83 -11.14 7.14 -10.01
CA LEU A 83 -11.22 6.81 -8.58
C LEU A 83 -11.35 8.11 -7.77
N GLU A 84 -12.07 9.07 -8.33
CA GLU A 84 -12.20 10.42 -7.79
C GLU A 84 -12.74 10.41 -6.36
N GLY A 85 -11.95 10.97 -5.44
CA GLY A 85 -12.29 11.04 -4.02
C GLY A 85 -12.10 9.72 -3.26
N MET A 86 -11.69 8.63 -3.92
CA MET A 86 -11.56 7.34 -3.28
C MET A 86 -10.43 7.37 -2.23
N PRO A 87 -10.66 6.88 -1.00
CA PRO A 87 -9.64 6.75 0.03
C PRO A 87 -8.50 5.80 -0.37
N PHE A 88 -7.27 6.29 -0.27
CA PHE A 88 -6.05 5.51 -0.44
C PHE A 88 -5.13 5.63 0.78
N ALA A 89 -4.27 4.62 0.93
CA ALA A 89 -3.09 4.67 1.77
C ALA A 89 -1.95 3.86 1.13
N VAL A 90 -0.70 4.17 1.51
CA VAL A 90 0.49 3.49 0.97
C VAL A 90 1.38 3.01 2.13
N LEU A 91 1.85 1.77 2.04
CA LEU A 91 2.82 1.17 2.94
C LEU A 91 4.03 0.72 2.10
N ALA A 92 5.18 1.33 2.36
CA ALA A 92 6.43 1.01 1.68
C ALA A 92 7.44 0.42 2.67
N LEU A 93 8.04 -0.71 2.30
CA LEU A 93 9.22 -1.22 2.98
C LEU A 93 10.47 -0.74 2.24
N GLY A 94 11.50 -0.38 2.99
CA GLY A 94 12.78 0.02 2.45
C GLY A 94 13.90 -0.15 3.47
N ASP A 95 15.06 0.37 3.11
CA ASP A 95 16.26 0.35 3.95
C ASP A 95 16.96 1.69 3.81
N SER A 96 17.17 2.38 4.93
CA SER A 96 17.75 3.73 4.95
C SER A 96 19.25 3.77 4.62
N SER A 97 19.90 2.61 4.48
CA SER A 97 21.26 2.51 3.94
C SER A 97 21.36 2.76 2.43
N TYR A 98 20.23 2.72 1.71
CA TYR A 98 20.15 3.05 0.29
C TYR A 98 19.80 4.52 0.06
N THR A 99 20.16 5.05 -1.11
CA THR A 99 19.95 6.45 -1.48
C THR A 99 18.48 6.86 -1.41
N HIS A 100 17.58 6.02 -1.91
CA HIS A 100 16.15 6.30 -2.02
C HIS A 100 15.34 5.53 -0.97
N PHE A 101 15.48 5.91 0.30
CA PHE A 101 14.73 5.31 1.40
C PHE A 101 13.21 5.38 1.15
N CYS A 102 12.59 4.20 0.98
CA CYS A 102 11.16 4.06 0.70
C CYS A 102 10.67 4.90 -0.51
N GLY A 103 11.53 5.11 -1.53
CA GLY A 103 11.17 5.91 -2.72
C GLY A 103 9.94 5.39 -3.47
N SER A 104 9.62 4.09 -3.32
CA SER A 104 8.43 3.47 -3.91
C SER A 104 7.13 4.11 -3.42
N ALA A 105 7.11 4.67 -2.21
CA ALA A 105 5.96 5.39 -1.69
C ALA A 105 5.63 6.60 -2.59
N GLU A 106 6.63 7.40 -2.95
CA GLU A 106 6.45 8.60 -3.77
C GLU A 106 5.91 8.26 -5.17
N VAL A 107 6.38 7.15 -5.75
CA VAL A 107 5.87 6.63 -7.02
C VAL A 107 4.38 6.27 -6.91
N LEU A 108 3.99 5.56 -5.85
CA LEU A 108 2.60 5.14 -5.65
C LEU A 108 1.69 6.30 -5.24
N GLU A 109 2.18 7.28 -4.48
CA GLU A 109 1.45 8.51 -4.14
C GLU A 109 1.13 9.33 -5.41
N ALA A 110 2.09 9.43 -6.33
CA ALA A 110 1.88 10.07 -7.63
C ALA A 110 0.83 9.32 -8.46
N TYR A 111 0.87 7.99 -8.46
CA TYR A 111 -0.17 7.16 -9.09
C TYR A 111 -1.55 7.43 -8.48
N VAL A 112 -1.67 7.42 -7.14
CA VAL A 112 -2.94 7.69 -6.44
C VAL A 112 -3.52 9.04 -6.87
N THR A 113 -2.67 10.07 -6.95
CA THR A 113 -3.08 11.40 -7.41
C THR A 113 -3.55 11.35 -8.87
N SER A 114 -2.84 10.63 -9.75
CA SER A 114 -3.16 10.55 -11.18
C SER A 114 -4.52 9.91 -11.48
N VAL A 115 -5.00 9.02 -10.59
CA VAL A 115 -6.32 8.36 -10.72
C VAL A 115 -7.42 9.07 -9.91
N GLY A 116 -7.14 10.23 -9.31
CA GLY A 116 -8.09 11.03 -8.53
C GLY A 116 -8.33 10.54 -7.10
N GLY A 117 -7.53 9.58 -6.63
CA GLY A 117 -7.61 9.08 -5.26
C GLY A 117 -7.08 10.09 -4.23
N ILE A 118 -7.48 9.90 -2.96
CA ILE A 118 -7.08 10.76 -1.84
C ILE A 118 -6.30 9.94 -0.82
N LEU A 119 -5.03 10.29 -0.61
CA LEU A 119 -4.25 9.77 0.52
C LEU A 119 -4.85 10.29 1.83
N LYS A 120 -5.38 9.38 2.65
CA LYS A 120 -6.04 9.75 3.90
C LYS A 120 -5.09 9.88 5.08
N VAL A 121 -3.93 9.24 4.99
CA VAL A 121 -2.87 9.24 6.00
C VAL A 121 -1.52 9.36 5.32
N PRO A 122 -0.48 9.89 6.00
CA PRO A 122 0.88 9.81 5.51
C PRO A 122 1.28 8.35 5.23
N SER A 123 2.02 8.13 4.15
CA SER A 123 2.51 6.80 3.79
C SER A 123 3.38 6.22 4.89
N LEU A 124 3.13 4.95 5.22
CA LEU A 124 3.93 4.24 6.21
C LEU A 124 5.23 3.74 5.56
N LYS A 125 6.34 4.39 5.89
CA LYS A 125 7.69 4.02 5.44
C LYS A 125 8.37 3.21 6.55
N ILE A 126 8.64 1.93 6.31
CA ILE A 126 9.29 1.03 7.29
C ILE A 126 10.72 0.75 6.88
N ASP A 127 11.64 1.01 7.80
CA ASP A 127 13.07 0.78 7.63
C ASP A 127 13.48 -0.60 8.15
N GLY A 128 14.00 -1.46 7.26
CA GLY A 128 14.57 -2.74 7.59
C GLY A 128 13.60 -3.67 8.32
N TYR A 129 12.54 -4.11 7.63
CA TYR A 129 11.42 -4.86 8.22
C TYR A 129 11.85 -6.06 9.09
N PHE A 130 12.85 -6.82 8.65
CA PHE A 130 13.29 -8.02 9.39
C PHE A 130 14.17 -7.71 10.61
N PHE A 131 14.71 -6.50 10.75
CA PHE A 131 15.57 -6.13 11.88
C PHE A 131 14.80 -5.93 13.19
N SER A 132 13.49 -5.62 13.12
CA SER A 132 12.66 -5.41 14.31
C SER A 132 11.18 -5.69 14.05
N GLN A 133 10.88 -6.94 13.71
CA GLN A 133 9.52 -7.34 13.29
C GLN A 133 8.42 -7.00 14.32
N GLU A 134 8.68 -7.15 15.62
CA GLU A 134 7.70 -6.82 16.67
C GLU A 134 7.37 -5.32 16.68
N LYS A 135 8.39 -4.47 16.66
CA LYS A 135 8.22 -3.01 16.58
C LYS A 135 7.43 -2.62 15.33
N HIS A 136 7.82 -3.15 14.18
CA HIS A 136 7.17 -2.84 12.91
C HIS A 136 5.72 -3.35 12.86
N THR A 137 5.44 -4.50 13.46
CA THR A 137 4.08 -5.02 13.64
C THR A 137 3.23 -4.04 14.48
N GLY A 138 3.79 -3.50 15.57
CA GLY A 138 3.14 -2.45 16.37
C GLY A 138 2.83 -1.21 15.54
N SER A 139 3.83 -0.68 14.82
CA SER A 139 3.66 0.50 13.96
C SER A 139 2.62 0.30 12.86
N ILE A 140 2.56 -0.88 12.23
CA ILE A 140 1.55 -1.20 11.22
C ILE A 140 0.15 -1.18 11.83
N ARG A 141 -0.04 -1.74 13.04
CA ARG A 141 -1.34 -1.74 13.73
C ARG A 141 -1.80 -0.34 14.11
N GLU A 142 -0.91 0.50 14.62
CA GLU A 142 -1.23 1.90 14.96
C GLU A 142 -1.56 2.73 13.72
N TRP A 143 -0.80 2.54 12.65
CA TRP A 143 -1.07 3.19 11.37
C TRP A 143 -2.39 2.73 10.75
N ALA A 144 -2.71 1.43 10.83
CA ALA A 144 -3.99 0.88 10.37
C ALA A 144 -5.19 1.50 11.11
N LYS A 145 -5.07 1.70 12.43
CA LYS A 145 -6.08 2.41 13.24
C LYS A 145 -6.27 3.86 12.80
N SER A 146 -5.15 4.55 12.55
CA SER A 146 -5.16 5.93 12.06
C SER A 146 -5.90 6.01 10.72
N PHE A 147 -5.57 5.13 9.77
CA PHE A 147 -6.25 5.03 8.49
C PHE A 147 -7.74 4.74 8.66
N SER A 148 -8.09 3.70 9.45
CA SER A 148 -9.48 3.35 9.76
C SER A 148 -10.28 4.54 10.31
N GLY A 149 -9.71 5.31 11.23
CA GLY A 149 -10.36 6.49 11.80
C GLY A 149 -10.72 7.57 10.77
N THR A 150 -9.94 7.68 9.69
CA THR A 150 -10.24 8.61 8.59
C THR A 150 -11.38 8.17 7.68
N LEU A 151 -11.72 6.88 7.70
CA LEU A 151 -12.79 6.28 6.89
C LEU A 151 -14.15 6.41 7.59
N SER A 152 -14.17 6.41 8.92
CA SER A 152 -15.38 6.42 9.74
C SER A 152 -16.04 7.80 9.90
N SER A 153 -15.53 8.84 9.23
CA SER A 153 -16.12 10.19 9.27
C SER A 153 -17.20 10.36 8.19
N LYS A 154 -18.45 10.01 8.53
CA LYS A 154 -19.67 10.56 7.92
C LYS A 154 -20.58 11.07 9.02
#